data_AF-A0A1F4ADS1-F1
#
_entry.id   AF-A0A1F4ADS1-F1
#
_cell.length_a   1.000
_cell.length_b   1.000
_cell.length_c   1.000
_cell.angle_alpha   90.00
_cell.angle_beta   90.00
_cell.angle_gamma   90.00
#
_symmetry.space_group_name_H-M   'P 1'
#
loop_
_entity.id
_entity.type
_entity.pdbx_description
1 polymer ?
#
loop_
_entity_poly.entity_id
_entity_poly.type
_entity_poly.pdbx_seq_one_letter_code
_entity_poly.pdbx_strand_id
1 'polypeptide(L)'
;MEFGGRKRQVFSASSYSELFFLDEATAFSAGHRPCAECRRERYNEFKTAWVKANPGLIRSVNPPIAEIDKVMHAERALRGGGKVTFDAPLADLPPGTFIEFGKDALLVWRHGLLRWSFSGYSRVHSPPAPSTLARVLTPASVVRVFRSGFVPGIDASAAS
;
A
#
# COMPACT_ATOMS: atom_id res chain seq x y z
N MET A 1 -37.92 -17.94 11.55
CA MET A 1 -38.38 -16.57 11.23
C MET A 1 -37.22 -15.84 10.60
N GLU A 2 -37.34 -15.64 9.30
CA GLU A 2 -36.34 -15.08 8.42
C GLU A 2 -36.40 -13.54 8.44
N PHE A 3 -35.24 -12.89 8.47
CA PHE A 3 -35.03 -11.51 8.03
C PHE A 3 -33.55 -11.42 7.63
N GLY A 4 -33.13 -11.03 6.44
CA GLY A 4 -33.80 -10.54 5.25
C GLY A 4 -32.66 -10.25 4.27
N GLY A 5 -32.76 -10.81 3.07
CA GLY A 5 -31.68 -10.81 2.09
C GLY A 5 -31.20 -9.43 1.70
N ARG A 6 -29.88 -9.25 1.73
CA ARG A 6 -29.16 -8.40 0.77
C ARG A 6 -27.90 -9.14 0.34
N LYS A 7 -28.07 -10.14 -0.53
CA LYS A 7 -26.96 -10.59 -1.39
C LYS A 7 -26.71 -9.49 -2.39
N ARG A 8 -25.84 -8.54 -2.05
CA ARG A 8 -25.21 -7.69 -3.07
C ARG A 8 -24.39 -8.64 -3.95
N GLN A 9 -24.73 -8.73 -5.24
CA GLN A 9 -23.83 -9.36 -6.20
C GLN A 9 -22.61 -8.45 -6.35
N VAL A 10 -21.56 -8.76 -5.60
CA VAL A 10 -20.24 -8.12 -5.68
C VAL A 10 -19.35 -9.03 -6.53
N PHE A 11 -19.73 -9.24 -7.78
CA PHE A 11 -18.90 -9.98 -8.72
C PHE A 11 -18.78 -9.18 -10.02
N SER A 12 -17.66 -8.48 -10.15
CA SER A 12 -16.94 -8.50 -11.41
C SER A 12 -15.55 -9.04 -11.10
N ALA A 13 -15.06 -9.98 -11.92
CA ALA A 13 -13.81 -10.71 -11.74
C ALA A 13 -12.55 -9.83 -11.90
N SER A 14 -12.70 -8.51 -11.80
CA SER A 14 -11.64 -7.52 -11.99
C SER A 14 -11.87 -6.22 -11.19
N SER A 15 -12.87 -6.13 -10.29
CA SER A 15 -13.11 -4.91 -9.50
C SER A 15 -12.71 -5.11 -8.04
N TYR A 16 -11.68 -4.39 -7.61
CA TYR A 16 -11.18 -4.25 -6.23
C TYR A 16 -12.20 -3.54 -5.29
N SER A 17 -13.46 -3.97 -5.26
CA SER A 17 -14.61 -3.18 -4.83
C SER A 17 -14.88 -3.12 -3.32
N GLU A 18 -13.88 -3.24 -2.45
CA GLU A 18 -14.06 -2.95 -1.00
C GLU A 18 -12.91 -2.15 -0.39
N LEU A 19 -12.19 -1.43 -1.22
CA LEU A 19 -11.29 -0.38 -0.79
C LEU A 19 -11.85 0.92 -1.38
N PHE A 20 -12.10 1.94 -0.56
CA PHE A 20 -12.40 3.32 -1.01
C PHE A 20 -11.21 3.97 -1.75
N PHE A 21 -10.31 3.15 -2.28
CA PHE A 21 -9.04 3.50 -2.86
C PHE A 21 -9.03 3.02 -4.31
N LEU A 22 -8.30 3.74 -5.15
CA LEU A 22 -8.13 3.39 -6.55
C LEU A 22 -7.61 1.96 -6.72
N ASP A 23 -6.62 1.56 -5.91
CA ASP A 23 -6.00 0.24 -5.97
C ASP A 23 -5.34 -0.17 -4.64
N GLU A 24 -4.64 -1.30 -4.66
CA GLU A 24 -3.98 -1.84 -3.48
C GLU A 24 -2.76 -1.01 -3.05
N ALA A 25 -1.97 -0.49 -3.98
CA ALA A 25 -0.83 0.38 -3.67
C ALA A 25 -1.29 1.65 -2.93
N THR A 26 -2.41 2.24 -3.38
CA THR A 26 -3.04 3.40 -2.73
C THR A 26 -3.50 3.03 -1.32
N ALA A 27 -4.16 1.89 -1.14
CA ALA A 27 -4.61 1.40 0.17
C ALA A 27 -3.43 1.17 1.13
N PHE A 28 -2.36 0.55 0.65
CA PHE A 28 -1.14 0.34 1.43
C PHE A 28 -0.47 1.65 1.81
N SER A 29 -0.45 2.64 0.91
CA SER A 29 0.07 3.97 1.23
C SER A 29 -0.70 4.62 2.39
N ALA A 30 -2.00 4.32 2.51
CA ALA A 30 -2.85 4.79 3.59
C ALA A 30 -2.79 3.90 4.85
N GLY A 31 -1.89 2.91 4.89
CA GLY A 31 -1.72 1.99 6.01
C GLY A 31 -2.86 0.99 6.19
N HIS A 32 -3.54 0.62 5.10
CA HIS A 32 -4.53 -0.45 5.11
C HIS A 32 -3.94 -1.75 4.55
N ARG A 33 -4.42 -2.89 5.07
CA ARG A 33 -4.10 -4.23 4.59
C ARG A 33 -5.29 -4.87 3.88
N PRO A 34 -5.12 -5.97 3.14
CA PRO A 34 -6.23 -6.73 2.59
C PRO A 34 -7.20 -7.22 3.68
N CYS A 35 -8.50 -7.24 3.37
CA CYS A 35 -9.54 -7.75 4.27
C CYS A 35 -9.44 -9.27 4.39
N ALA A 36 -9.49 -9.78 5.62
CA ALA A 36 -9.39 -11.21 5.90
C ALA A 36 -10.65 -11.98 5.49
N GLU A 37 -11.82 -11.36 5.53
CA GLU A 37 -13.08 -12.00 5.12
C GLU A 37 -13.23 -12.01 3.60
N CYS A 38 -13.01 -10.85 2.97
CA CYS A 38 -13.33 -10.65 1.56
C CYS A 38 -12.21 -11.08 0.61
N ARG A 39 -10.94 -11.03 1.07
CA ARG A 39 -9.76 -11.37 0.27
C ARG A 39 -8.79 -12.23 1.08
N ARG A 40 -9.28 -13.36 1.60
CA ARG A 40 -8.56 -14.25 2.52
C ARG A 40 -7.17 -14.66 2.01
N GLU A 41 -7.05 -15.05 0.75
CA GLU A 41 -5.77 -15.48 0.16
C GLU A 41 -4.76 -14.32 0.15
N ARG A 42 -5.17 -13.17 -0.39
CA ARG A 42 -4.31 -11.96 -0.45
C ARG A 42 -3.93 -11.46 0.94
N TYR A 43 -4.84 -11.57 1.90
CA TYR A 43 -4.58 -11.28 3.31
C TYR A 43 -3.51 -12.21 3.89
N ASN A 44 -3.60 -13.52 3.65
CA ASN A 44 -2.61 -14.49 4.14
C ASN A 44 -1.24 -14.29 3.49
N GLU A 45 -1.22 -13.98 2.20
CA GLU A 45 0.00 -13.64 1.45
C GLU A 45 0.67 -12.41 2.04
N PHE A 46 -0.08 -11.31 2.22
CA PHE A 46 0.42 -10.09 2.85
C PHE A 46 0.92 -10.35 4.27
N LYS A 47 0.15 -11.05 5.10
CA LYS A 47 0.55 -11.37 6.49
C LYS A 47 1.89 -12.10 6.51
N THR A 48 2.04 -13.13 5.68
CA THR A 48 3.27 -13.92 5.58
C THR A 48 4.45 -13.06 5.13
N ALA A 49 4.28 -12.26 4.09
CA ALA A 49 5.32 -11.36 3.59
C ALA A 49 5.71 -10.30 4.63
N TRP A 50 4.73 -9.73 5.34
CA TRP A 50 4.94 -8.74 6.38
C TRP A 50 5.76 -9.27 7.54
N VAL A 51 5.40 -10.45 8.06
CA VAL A 51 6.16 -11.12 9.14
C VAL A 51 7.60 -11.38 8.71
N LYS A 52 7.80 -11.91 7.49
CA LYS A 52 9.14 -12.21 6.95
C LYS A 52 9.99 -10.95 6.78
N ALA A 53 9.40 -9.84 6.34
CA ALA A 53 10.10 -8.58 6.09
C ALA A 53 10.39 -7.77 7.36
N ASN A 54 9.72 -8.07 8.48
CA ASN A 54 9.75 -7.27 9.71
C ASN A 54 10.05 -8.10 10.99
N PRO A 55 11.09 -8.95 11.03
CA PRO A 55 11.34 -9.86 12.15
C PRO A 55 11.60 -9.16 13.49
N GLY A 56 12.04 -7.89 13.48
CA GLY A 56 12.30 -7.11 14.68
C GLY A 56 11.11 -6.29 15.21
N LEU A 57 9.96 -6.29 14.51
CA LEU A 57 8.79 -5.49 14.89
C LEU A 57 7.72 -6.29 15.65
N ILE A 58 7.88 -7.61 15.75
CA ILE A 58 6.93 -8.55 16.34
C ILE A 58 7.67 -9.61 17.15
N ARG A 59 6.98 -10.23 18.11
CA ARG A 59 7.62 -11.17 19.05
C ARG A 59 7.64 -12.63 18.57
N SER A 60 6.87 -12.97 17.54
CA SER A 60 6.64 -14.34 17.09
C SER A 60 6.61 -14.44 15.57
N VAL A 61 6.96 -15.61 15.03
CA VAL A 61 6.88 -15.95 13.59
C VAL A 61 5.45 -16.15 13.08
N ASN A 62 4.46 -16.26 13.98
CA ASN A 62 3.05 -16.24 13.61
C ASN A 62 2.26 -15.38 14.60
N PRO A 63 2.37 -14.05 14.50
CA PRO A 63 1.71 -13.15 15.44
C PRO A 63 0.19 -13.13 15.20
N PRO A 64 -0.62 -12.78 16.22
CA PRO A 64 -1.98 -12.36 15.99
C PRO A 64 -1.98 -11.11 15.09
N ILE A 65 -2.99 -10.97 14.24
CA ILE A 65 -3.05 -9.84 13.30
C ILE A 65 -3.07 -8.48 13.99
N ALA A 66 -3.60 -8.42 15.22
CA ALA A 66 -3.61 -7.24 16.06
C ALA A 66 -2.20 -6.67 16.34
N GLU A 67 -1.16 -7.51 16.37
CA GLU A 67 0.22 -7.05 16.56
C GLU A 67 0.73 -6.32 15.31
N ILE A 68 0.44 -6.85 14.12
CA ILE A 68 0.75 -6.22 12.83
C ILE A 68 -0.06 -4.92 12.66
N ASP A 69 -1.37 -4.98 12.96
CA ASP A 69 -2.27 -3.83 12.87
C ASP A 69 -1.81 -2.69 13.81
N LYS A 70 -1.27 -3.02 14.99
CA LYS A 70 -0.71 -2.02 15.91
C LYS A 70 0.52 -1.31 15.30
N VAL A 71 1.41 -2.05 14.66
CA VAL A 71 2.59 -1.47 13.98
C VAL A 71 2.14 -0.60 12.81
N MET A 72 1.29 -1.13 11.92
CA MET A 72 0.79 -0.38 10.76
C MET A 72 -0.01 0.86 11.19
N HIS A 73 -0.77 0.80 12.28
CA HIS A 73 -1.48 1.94 12.82
C HIS A 73 -0.52 3.04 13.31
N ALA A 74 0.53 2.65 14.04
CA ALA A 74 1.56 3.59 14.50
C ALA A 74 2.33 4.24 13.33
N GLU A 75 2.52 3.53 12.23
CA GLU A 75 3.14 4.05 11.01
C GLU A 75 2.17 4.79 10.07
N ARG A 76 0.88 4.86 10.41
CA ARG A 76 -0.14 5.49 9.56
C ARG A 76 -0.38 6.95 9.93
N ALA A 77 -0.49 7.24 11.23
CA ALA A 77 -0.96 8.55 11.69
C ALA A 77 -0.22 9.04 12.94
N LEU A 78 0.09 10.33 12.95
CA LEU A 78 0.64 11.02 14.11
C LEU A 78 -0.47 11.35 15.13
N ARG A 79 -0.12 11.38 16.42
CA ARG A 79 -1.01 11.88 17.47
C ARG A 79 -1.25 13.39 17.24
N GLY A 80 -2.51 13.77 17.05
CA GLY A 80 -2.90 15.15 16.74
C GLY A 80 -3.21 15.42 15.26
N GLY A 81 -3.13 14.39 14.40
CA GLY A 81 -3.43 14.50 12.98
C GLY A 81 -2.17 14.54 12.12
N GLY A 82 -2.32 14.18 10.85
CA GLY A 82 -1.21 14.07 9.91
C GLY A 82 -0.71 12.63 9.73
N LYS A 83 0.08 12.44 8.67
CA LYS A 83 0.57 11.14 8.22
C LYS A 83 2.02 10.95 8.67
N VAL A 84 2.35 9.76 9.16
CA VAL A 84 3.75 9.41 9.41
C VAL A 84 4.43 9.24 8.05
N THR A 85 5.52 9.97 7.86
CA THR A 85 6.33 9.93 6.64
C THR A 85 7.80 9.88 7.02
N PHE A 86 8.65 9.45 6.10
CA PHE A 86 10.09 9.48 6.25
C PHE A 86 10.74 9.81 4.91
N ASP A 87 11.94 10.36 4.93
CA ASP A 87 12.64 10.70 3.69
C ASP A 87 13.56 9.56 3.26
N ALA A 88 13.62 9.29 1.96
CA ALA A 88 14.54 8.31 1.38
C ALA A 88 14.92 8.71 -0.06
N PRO A 89 16.11 8.32 -0.55
CA PRO A 89 16.49 8.50 -1.95
C PRO A 89 15.53 7.73 -2.86
N LEU A 90 15.12 8.33 -3.98
CA LEU A 90 14.25 7.67 -4.97
C LEU A 90 14.80 6.33 -5.45
N ALA A 91 16.12 6.24 -5.63
CA ALA A 91 16.82 5.03 -6.06
C ALA A 91 16.64 3.84 -5.10
N ASP A 92 16.36 4.09 -3.82
CA ASP A 92 16.25 3.05 -2.80
C ASP A 92 14.82 2.54 -2.63
N LEU A 93 13.84 3.19 -3.27
CA LEU A 93 12.43 2.88 -3.08
C LEU A 93 11.96 1.76 -4.01
N PRO A 94 11.40 0.67 -3.46
CA PRO A 94 10.88 -0.42 -4.27
C PRO A 94 9.58 -0.02 -4.99
N PRO A 95 9.27 -0.67 -6.13
CA PRO A 95 7.97 -0.53 -6.79
C PRO A 95 6.80 -0.76 -5.83
N GLY A 96 5.74 0.04 -5.96
CA GLY A 96 4.60 0.03 -5.04
C GLY A 96 4.64 1.12 -3.98
N THR A 97 5.78 1.80 -3.83
CA THR A 97 5.97 2.85 -2.83
C THR A 97 5.37 4.18 -3.30
N PHE A 98 4.52 4.77 -2.48
CA PHE A 98 4.03 6.13 -2.69
C PHE A 98 4.97 7.13 -2.03
N ILE A 99 5.17 8.24 -2.72
CA ILE A 99 5.93 9.40 -2.26
C ILE A 99 5.14 10.67 -2.49
N GLU A 100 5.47 11.71 -1.74
CA GLU A 100 5.11 13.08 -2.00
C GLU A 100 6.33 13.79 -2.59
N PHE A 101 6.15 14.41 -3.76
CA PHE A 101 7.17 15.25 -4.37
C PHE A 101 6.51 16.54 -4.87
N GLY A 102 6.90 17.68 -4.29
CA GLY A 102 6.22 18.94 -4.50
C GLY A 102 4.79 18.89 -3.93
N LYS A 103 3.78 18.98 -4.81
CA LYS A 103 2.35 18.87 -4.45
C LYS A 103 1.71 17.56 -4.92
N ASP A 104 2.47 16.72 -5.62
CA ASP A 104 1.98 15.51 -6.25
C ASP A 104 2.24 14.29 -5.37
N ALA A 105 1.25 13.41 -5.29
CA ALA A 105 1.45 12.03 -4.85
C ALA A 105 1.89 11.21 -6.06
N LEU A 106 3.08 10.61 -5.95
CA LEU A 106 3.67 9.79 -7.01
C LEU A 106 3.82 8.35 -6.53
N LEU A 107 3.55 7.40 -7.40
CA LEU A 107 3.85 5.98 -7.23
C LEU A 107 5.19 5.68 -7.90
N VAL A 108 6.12 5.10 -7.14
CA VAL A 108 7.31 4.44 -7.68
C VAL A 108 6.86 3.14 -8.33
N TRP A 109 7.02 3.02 -9.65
CA TRP A 109 6.55 1.85 -10.39
C TRP A 109 7.49 1.43 -11.52
N ARG A 110 8.04 0.23 -11.41
CA ARG A 110 8.92 -0.41 -12.40
C ARG A 110 10.04 0.51 -12.90
N HIS A 111 9.85 1.15 -14.05
CA HIS A 111 10.86 1.95 -14.74
C HIS A 111 10.62 3.47 -14.61
N GLY A 112 9.80 3.92 -13.66
CA GLY A 112 9.61 5.35 -13.46
C GLY A 112 8.65 5.73 -12.34
N LEU A 113 8.20 6.98 -12.41
CA LEU A 113 7.22 7.56 -11.48
C LEU A 113 5.89 7.77 -12.20
N LEU A 114 4.81 7.46 -11.50
CA LEU A 114 3.45 7.69 -11.96
C LEU A 114 2.77 8.68 -11.03
N ARG A 115 2.22 9.77 -11.56
CA ARG A 115 1.38 10.70 -10.80
C ARG A 115 0.02 10.06 -10.56
N TRP A 116 -0.37 10.02 -9.29
CA TRP A 116 -1.66 9.49 -8.87
C TRP A 116 -2.76 10.55 -8.93
N SER A 117 -3.95 10.13 -9.31
CA SER A 117 -5.19 10.89 -9.24
C SER A 117 -6.37 9.96 -8.97
N PHE A 118 -7.53 10.51 -8.60
CA PHE A 118 -8.75 9.71 -8.47
C PHE A 118 -9.19 9.05 -9.79
N SER A 119 -8.78 9.58 -10.93
CA SER A 119 -9.06 9.02 -12.26
C SER A 119 -8.05 7.97 -12.72
N GLY A 120 -6.98 7.73 -11.96
CA GLY A 120 -5.92 6.80 -12.36
C GLY A 120 -4.53 7.43 -12.34
N TYR A 121 -3.59 6.76 -13.01
CA TYR A 121 -2.20 7.14 -13.08
C TYR A 121 -1.83 7.82 -14.39
N SER A 122 -0.85 8.72 -14.33
CA SER A 122 -0.23 9.32 -15.50
C SER A 122 1.29 9.33 -15.36
N ARG A 123 2.03 9.16 -16.47
CA ARG A 123 3.49 9.10 -16.44
C ARG A 123 4.09 10.46 -16.12
N VAL A 124 5.11 10.47 -15.26
CA VAL A 124 5.96 11.66 -15.06
C VAL A 124 7.07 11.65 -16.11
N HIS A 125 7.04 12.60 -17.05
CA HIS A 125 8.00 12.67 -18.16
C HIS A 125 9.39 13.20 -17.75
N SER A 126 9.46 13.97 -16.67
CA SER A 126 10.71 14.52 -16.13
C SER A 126 10.81 14.18 -14.65
N PRO A 127 11.12 12.91 -14.31
CA PRO A 127 11.27 12.52 -12.91
C PRO A 127 12.47 13.22 -12.27
N PRO A 128 12.47 13.43 -10.95
CA PRO A 128 13.64 13.93 -10.23
C PRO A 128 14.83 12.99 -10.36
N ALA A 129 16.02 13.47 -10.02
CA ALA A 129 17.22 12.64 -10.02
C ALA A 129 17.08 11.44 -9.06
N PRO A 130 17.66 10.27 -9.35
CA PRO A 130 17.55 9.10 -8.48
C PRO A 130 18.07 9.32 -7.05
N SER A 131 19.02 10.23 -6.86
CA SER A 131 19.55 10.63 -5.55
C SER A 131 18.67 11.61 -4.79
N THR A 132 17.61 12.15 -5.41
CA THR A 132 16.69 13.08 -4.76
C THR A 132 16.00 12.38 -3.59
N LEU A 133 16.03 13.03 -2.42
CA LEU A 133 15.25 12.60 -1.26
C LEU A 133 13.78 12.93 -1.51
N ALA A 134 12.93 11.92 -1.40
CA ALA A 134 11.49 12.05 -1.50
C ALA A 134 10.84 11.69 -0.16
N ARG A 135 9.74 12.37 0.16
CA ARG A 135 8.95 12.09 1.35
C ARG A 135 8.10 10.86 1.10
N VAL A 136 8.38 9.77 1.79
CA VAL A 136 7.69 8.49 1.63
C VAL A 136 6.37 8.51 2.38
N LEU A 137 5.31 8.22 1.64
CA LEU A 137 3.94 8.13 2.13
C LEU A 137 3.56 6.70 2.52
N THR A 138 4.19 5.68 1.93
CA THR A 138 3.93 4.29 2.31
C THR A 138 4.57 3.96 3.66
N PRO A 139 3.86 3.31 4.61
CA PRO A 139 4.43 2.89 5.89
C PRO A 139 5.73 2.10 5.74
N ALA A 140 6.71 2.35 6.61
CA ALA A 140 8.05 1.78 6.50
C ALA A 140 8.04 0.24 6.52
N SER A 141 7.20 -0.38 7.36
CA SER A 141 7.05 -1.84 7.37
C SER A 141 6.51 -2.41 6.06
N VAL A 142 5.68 -1.66 5.34
CA VAL A 142 5.13 -2.04 4.03
C VAL A 142 6.16 -1.82 2.91
N VAL A 143 6.96 -0.76 2.99
CA VAL A 143 8.10 -0.57 2.06
C VAL A 143 9.08 -1.75 2.16
N ARG A 144 9.33 -2.28 3.36
CA ARG A 144 10.14 -3.51 3.55
C ARG A 144 9.49 -4.73 2.91
N VAL A 145 8.15 -4.84 2.96
CA VAL A 145 7.39 -5.90 2.29
C VAL A 145 7.59 -5.83 0.77
N PHE A 146 7.45 -4.65 0.16
CA PHE A 146 7.70 -4.48 -1.27
C PHE A 146 9.13 -4.82 -1.66
N ARG A 147 10.11 -4.41 -0.84
CA ARG A 147 11.53 -4.75 -1.03
C ARG A 147 11.80 -6.26 -0.99
N SER A 148 10.95 -7.03 -0.30
CA SER A 148 11.04 -8.50 -0.26
C SER A 148 10.42 -9.21 -1.47
N GLY A 149 9.89 -8.45 -2.44
CA GLY A 149 9.32 -8.96 -3.69
C GLY A 149 7.79 -9.03 -3.73
N PHE A 150 7.10 -8.58 -2.68
CA PHE A 150 5.64 -8.47 -2.71
C PHE A 150 5.22 -7.34 -3.66
N VAL A 151 4.44 -7.65 -4.69
CA VAL A 151 3.98 -6.67 -5.69
C VAL A 151 2.52 -6.31 -5.39
N PRO A 152 2.20 -5.05 -5.08
CA PRO A 152 0.81 -4.64 -4.86
C PRO A 152 0.01 -4.63 -6.17
N GLY A 153 -1.29 -4.88 -6.07
CA GLY A 153 -2.24 -4.65 -7.16
C GLY A 153 -2.34 -3.17 -7.48
N ILE A 154 -2.27 -2.84 -8.77
CA ILE A 154 -2.33 -1.48 -9.29
C ILE A 154 -3.47 -1.36 -10.31
N ASP A 155 -4.05 -0.16 -10.41
CA ASP A 155 -5.05 0.13 -11.42
C ASP A 155 -4.47 -0.01 -12.84
N ALA A 156 -5.31 -0.40 -13.81
CA ALA A 156 -4.89 -0.65 -15.19
C ALA A 156 -4.27 0.57 -15.88
N SER A 157 -4.63 1.79 -15.46
CA SER A 157 -4.03 3.04 -15.97
C SER A 157 -2.52 3.13 -15.74
N ALA A 158 -1.96 2.42 -14.75
CA ALA A 158 -0.51 2.36 -14.53
C ALA A 158 0.26 1.56 -15.59
N ALA A 159 -0.44 0.82 -16.47
CA ALA A 159 0.15 0.14 -17.62
C ALA A 159 0.18 1.00 -18.90
N SER A 160 -0.41 2.20 -18.87
CA SER A 160 -0.53 3.10 -20.02
C SER A 160 0.71 3.98 -20.28
#